data_AF-Q51882-F1
#
_entry.id   AF-Q51882-F1
#
_cell.length_a   1.000
_cell.length_b   1.000
_cell.length_c   1.000
_cell.angle_alpha   90.00
_cell.angle_beta   90.00
_cell.angle_gamma   90.00
#
_symmetry.space_group_name_H-M   'P 1'
#
loop_
_entity.id
_entity.type
_entity.pdbx_description
1 polymer ?
#
loop_
_entity_poly.entity_id
_entity_poly.type
_entity_poly.pdbx_seq_one_letter_code
_entity_poly.pdbx_strand_id
1 'polypeptide(L)'
;MLPFVEIDHVDQVFPLPGGGEYIALKNIDLTIRKGEFVSLLGHSGCGKSTLLNIIAGLAKPAAGALILEGRQVTEPGPDRMVVFQNYSLLPWLTVRENIALAVNRVMATASKSEREAIVEQHIDLVNLRHAADKRPGQLSGGMKQRVAIARALSIRPKLLLLDEPFGALDALTRSSLQDQLMQIAEEHELTCIMVTHDVDEALLLSDRIVMLTNGPESYIGQIMDVPFERPRDRLEVVNDPSYYGMRSEIVYFLNQQKQAKKRKAALQVGAIARNGLEKVNLELGFVPLTDCAPLVVAKELGFFEKYGLEQVTLSREPSWKAIAEDITSGRLDAAQMIAGMPLALTLGMGGKALYPSPQASSSAATATRLRSSKRFLHDGVRTVEDLKAAIARTPDKVPTMAVVHPASMHNLMTRHWLASGGIDPDRDVNIVTIPPPQMVAALKGGGIDGFCVGEPWNSRAIQEGLGYAIAPCAQPVRHDDQRRGCGHFRQIQVNRERAIFLRRASANALGIHQPQRLLLEGDGTGWRGSMGGRVCSRSDSVWANRLRRIDHPICHRGRSLQQPAQPPLKSDRLPDIQLHIHWQMSQKAQHAEAVWVGRRQNARTPQAAGTVSPRSRPQQPAHLF
;
A
#
# COMPACT_ATOMS: atom_id res chain seq x y z
N MET A 1 23.21 30.69 4.23
CA MET A 1 23.84 29.93 5.34
C MET A 1 24.63 28.80 4.71
N LEU A 2 25.88 28.61 5.11
CA LEU A 2 26.66 27.45 4.68
C LEU A 2 26.06 26.18 5.33
N PRO A 3 25.94 25.05 4.61
CA PRO A 3 25.51 23.78 5.19
C PRO A 3 26.52 23.32 6.25
N PHE A 4 26.03 22.73 7.33
CA PHE A 4 26.88 22.23 8.42
C PHE A 4 27.44 20.85 8.07
N VAL A 5 26.56 19.94 7.63
CA VAL A 5 26.95 18.67 6.98
C VAL A 5 26.44 18.71 5.55
N GLU A 6 27.28 18.32 4.60
CA GLU A 6 26.91 18.19 3.19
C GLU A 6 27.39 16.84 2.67
N ILE A 7 26.43 16.06 2.19
CA ILE A 7 26.62 14.78 1.53
C ILE A 7 26.41 15.06 0.04
N ASP A 8 27.49 15.04 -0.74
CA ASP A 8 27.48 15.43 -2.14
C ASP A 8 27.62 14.19 -3.04
N HIS A 9 26.51 13.82 -3.69
CA HIS A 9 26.40 12.75 -4.69
C HIS A 9 27.13 11.44 -4.28
N VAL A 10 26.94 11.01 -3.03
CA VAL A 10 27.66 9.87 -2.46
C VAL A 10 27.13 8.53 -3.00
N ASP A 11 28.05 7.74 -3.53
CA ASP A 11 27.84 6.33 -3.90
C ASP A 11 28.60 5.41 -2.95
N GLN A 12 27.99 4.29 -2.57
CA GLN A 12 28.67 3.22 -1.86
C GLN A 12 28.54 1.89 -2.60
N VAL A 13 29.69 1.32 -2.95
CA VAL A 13 29.80 0.04 -3.65
C VAL A 13 30.56 -0.95 -2.78
N PHE A 14 30.08 -2.17 -2.70
CA PHE A 14 30.74 -3.29 -2.02
C PHE A 14 31.14 -4.37 -3.02
N PRO A 15 32.38 -4.86 -2.99
CA PRO A 15 32.77 -6.00 -3.82
C PRO A 15 32.09 -7.27 -3.29
N LEU A 16 31.53 -8.08 -4.19
CA LEU A 16 30.94 -9.38 -3.87
C LEU A 16 31.98 -10.50 -4.04
N PRO A 17 31.90 -11.60 -3.25
CA PRO A 17 32.85 -12.73 -3.31
C PRO A 17 32.98 -13.49 -4.64
N GLY A 18 32.32 -13.04 -5.71
CA GLY A 18 32.35 -13.64 -7.06
C GLY A 18 32.74 -12.67 -8.17
N GLY A 19 33.35 -11.53 -7.83
CA GLY A 19 33.81 -10.52 -8.81
C GLY A 19 32.73 -9.54 -9.31
N GLY A 20 31.52 -9.59 -8.74
CA GLY A 20 30.47 -8.60 -8.97
C GLY A 20 30.52 -7.44 -7.97
N GLU A 21 29.79 -6.37 -8.24
CA GLU A 21 29.66 -5.22 -7.36
C GLU A 21 28.24 -5.10 -6.82
N TYR A 22 28.11 -4.76 -5.54
CA TYR A 22 26.85 -4.43 -4.88
C TYR A 22 26.80 -2.95 -4.55
N ILE A 23 26.04 -2.19 -5.32
CA ILE A 23 25.79 -0.78 -5.07
C ILE A 23 24.76 -0.68 -3.94
N ALA A 24 25.21 -0.34 -2.73
CA ALA A 24 24.34 -0.17 -1.57
C ALA A 24 23.62 1.17 -1.59
N LEU A 25 24.35 2.24 -1.88
CA LEU A 25 23.86 3.61 -1.94
C LEU A 25 24.22 4.20 -3.30
N LYS A 26 23.28 4.93 -3.90
CA LYS A 26 23.45 5.60 -5.18
C LYS A 26 22.97 7.05 -5.09
N ASN A 27 23.84 7.98 -5.44
CA ASN A 27 23.58 9.39 -5.60
C ASN A 27 22.89 10.03 -4.40
N ILE A 28 23.45 9.82 -3.21
CA ILE A 28 22.92 10.43 -1.98
C ILE A 28 23.36 11.89 -1.94
N ASP A 29 22.39 12.79 -2.04
CA ASP A 29 22.55 14.23 -1.89
C ASP A 29 21.73 14.72 -0.69
N LEU A 30 22.40 15.24 0.34
CA LEU A 30 21.73 15.73 1.55
C LEU A 30 22.57 16.82 2.22
N THR A 31 21.93 17.96 2.48
CA THR A 31 22.48 19.05 3.29
C THR A 31 21.79 19.09 4.65
N ILE A 32 22.53 19.29 5.73
CA ILE A 32 22.04 19.35 7.11
C ILE A 32 22.51 20.66 7.75
N ARG A 33 21.60 21.34 8.43
CA ARG A 33 21.83 22.60 9.14
C ARG A 33 22.38 22.33 10.54
N LYS A 34 23.13 23.29 11.08
CA LYS A 34 23.62 23.21 12.46
C LYS A 34 22.41 23.23 13.43
N GLY A 35 22.42 22.35 14.43
CA GLY A 35 21.33 22.21 15.42
C GLY A 35 20.13 21.40 14.92
N GLU A 36 20.17 20.93 13.68
CA GLU A 36 19.09 20.17 13.07
C GLU A 36 19.12 18.71 13.54
N PHE A 37 17.94 18.13 13.74
CA PHE A 37 17.77 16.72 14.06
C PHE A 37 17.12 16.04 12.86
N VAL A 38 17.86 15.15 12.23
CA VAL A 38 17.44 14.45 11.00
C VAL A 38 17.27 12.97 11.29
N SER A 39 16.12 12.40 10.95
CA SER A 39 15.93 10.94 11.01
C SER A 39 16.00 10.32 9.63
N LEU A 40 16.79 9.25 9.51
CA LEU A 40 16.88 8.39 8.35
C LEU A 40 15.91 7.20 8.54
N LEU A 41 14.91 7.11 7.67
CA LEU A 41 13.95 6.01 7.62
C LEU A 41 14.11 5.18 6.34
N GLY A 42 13.76 3.90 6.41
CA GLY A 42 13.82 2.99 5.27
C GLY A 42 13.80 1.53 5.71
N HIS A 43 13.60 0.58 4.80
CA HIS A 43 13.61 -0.84 5.15
C HIS A 43 14.97 -1.33 5.65
N SER A 44 14.98 -2.47 6.34
CA SER A 44 16.20 -3.20 6.65
C SER A 44 16.99 -3.51 5.37
N GLY A 45 18.28 -3.15 5.37
CA GLY A 45 19.18 -3.37 4.24
C GLY A 45 19.14 -2.33 3.11
N CYS A 46 18.55 -1.15 3.31
CA CYS A 46 18.65 -0.04 2.35
C CYS A 46 19.91 0.83 2.50
N GLY A 47 20.84 0.49 3.40
CA GLY A 47 22.09 1.22 3.56
C GLY A 47 22.07 2.38 4.59
N LYS A 48 21.07 2.47 5.48
CA LYS A 48 21.03 3.50 6.56
C LYS A 48 22.30 3.50 7.42
N SER A 49 22.64 2.36 8.03
CA SER A 49 23.84 2.24 8.85
C SER A 49 25.12 2.41 8.03
N THR A 50 25.09 2.05 6.74
CA THR A 50 26.18 2.33 5.80
C THR A 50 26.39 3.82 5.60
N LEU A 51 25.32 4.58 5.35
CA LEU A 51 25.35 6.02 5.23
C LEU A 51 25.84 6.67 6.53
N LEU A 52 25.35 6.20 7.68
CA LEU A 52 25.79 6.66 8.99
C LEU A 52 27.29 6.42 9.22
N ASN A 53 27.82 5.26 8.82
CA ASN A 53 29.26 4.96 8.89
C ASN A 53 30.11 5.85 7.98
N ILE A 54 29.59 6.19 6.79
CA ILE A 54 30.25 7.16 5.89
C ILE A 54 30.27 8.54 6.56
N ILE A 55 29.14 8.98 7.12
CA ILE A 55 29.04 10.25 7.85
C ILE A 55 30.01 10.30 9.02
N ALA A 56 30.18 9.19 9.73
CA ALA A 56 31.15 9.09 10.83
C ALA A 56 32.62 9.15 10.37
N GLY A 57 32.90 8.91 9.08
CA GLY A 57 34.26 8.73 8.56
C GLY A 57 34.81 7.32 8.76
N LEU A 58 33.98 6.36 9.18
CA LEU A 58 34.37 4.95 9.39
C LEU A 58 34.41 4.15 8.08
N ALA A 59 33.73 4.62 7.04
CA ALA A 59 33.73 4.05 5.71
C ALA A 59 34.02 5.14 4.68
N LYS A 60 34.84 4.84 3.68
CA LYS A 60 35.11 5.75 2.57
C LYS A 60 34.07 5.52 1.45
N PRO A 61 33.41 6.56 0.94
CA PRO A 61 32.49 6.42 -0.17
C PRO A 61 33.25 6.04 -1.46
N ALA A 62 32.58 5.35 -2.36
CA ALA A 62 33.14 4.96 -3.66
C ALA A 62 33.19 6.15 -4.63
N ALA A 63 32.20 7.04 -4.56
CA ALA A 63 32.16 8.32 -5.26
C ALA A 63 31.46 9.38 -4.39
N GLY A 64 31.64 10.65 -4.75
CA GLY A 64 31.11 11.79 -3.99
C GLY A 64 31.99 12.21 -2.82
N ALA A 65 31.51 13.16 -2.04
CA ALA A 65 32.23 13.72 -0.89
C ALA A 65 31.31 13.96 0.29
N LEU A 66 31.91 13.93 1.49
CA LEU A 66 31.26 14.33 2.73
C LEU A 66 32.01 15.54 3.29
N ILE A 67 31.29 16.61 3.57
CA ILE A 67 31.84 17.87 4.04
C ILE A 67 31.19 18.20 5.39
N LEU A 68 32.01 18.51 6.40
CA LEU A 68 31.60 18.97 7.72
C LEU A 68 32.26 20.33 7.98
N GLU A 69 31.46 21.38 8.19
CA GLU A 69 31.95 22.75 8.40
C GLU A 69 32.96 23.21 7.33
N GLY A 70 32.70 22.87 6.06
CA GLY A 70 33.56 23.21 4.92
C GLY A 70 34.83 22.37 4.80
N ARG A 71 35.02 21.33 5.63
CA ARG A 71 36.15 20.40 5.54
C ARG A 71 35.69 19.02 5.12
N GLN A 72 36.39 18.42 4.15
CA GLN A 72 36.11 17.06 3.73
C GLN A 72 36.41 16.08 4.88
N VAL A 73 35.48 15.17 5.15
CA VAL A 73 35.64 14.10 6.13
C VAL A 73 36.26 12.88 5.44
N THR A 74 37.46 12.52 5.85
CA THR A 74 38.19 11.36 5.31
C THR A 74 38.43 10.25 6.33
N GLU A 75 38.32 10.56 7.62
CA GLU A 75 38.61 9.66 8.73
C GLU A 75 37.69 9.95 9.94
N PRO A 76 37.56 9.02 10.91
CA PRO A 76 36.77 9.27 12.10
C PRO A 76 37.49 10.26 13.04
N GLY A 77 36.72 11.11 13.74
CA GLY A 77 37.24 12.15 14.62
C GLY A 77 36.35 12.38 15.85
N PRO A 78 36.86 13.03 16.91
CA PRO A 78 36.12 13.26 18.16
C PRO A 78 34.98 14.27 18.01
N ASP A 79 34.95 14.99 16.90
CA ASP A 79 33.88 15.91 16.51
C ASP A 79 32.59 15.17 16.10
N ARG A 80 32.66 13.88 15.75
CA ARG A 80 31.52 13.03 15.38
C ARG A 80 31.47 11.80 16.27
N MET A 81 30.38 11.61 17.00
CA MET A 81 30.26 10.47 17.91
C MET A 81 29.12 9.55 17.50
N VAL A 82 29.40 8.24 17.44
CA VAL A 82 28.45 7.21 17.01
C VAL A 82 27.98 6.37 18.18
N VAL A 83 26.65 6.23 18.31
CA VAL A 83 26.00 5.25 19.17
C VAL A 83 25.51 4.10 18.30
N PHE A 84 26.24 2.98 18.33
CA PHE A 84 25.91 1.79 17.56
C PHE A 84 24.78 0.97 18.19
N GLN A 85 24.05 0.22 17.35
CA GLN A 85 23.01 -0.72 17.76
C GLN A 85 23.52 -1.78 18.76
N ASN A 86 24.76 -2.26 18.61
CA ASN A 86 25.39 -3.23 19.52
C ASN A 86 26.06 -2.60 20.76
N TYR A 87 25.80 -1.31 21.02
CA TYR A 87 26.32 -0.47 22.13
C TYR A 87 27.84 -0.23 22.12
N SER A 88 28.63 -1.14 21.54
CA SER A 88 30.10 -1.07 21.43
C SER A 88 30.79 -0.68 22.75
N LEU A 89 30.31 -1.24 23.87
CA LEU A 89 30.92 -1.07 25.19
C LEU A 89 32.08 -2.04 25.38
N LEU A 90 33.15 -1.61 26.04
CA LEU A 90 34.28 -2.48 26.34
C LEU A 90 33.91 -3.38 27.53
N PRO A 91 33.87 -4.71 27.34
CA PRO A 91 33.28 -5.64 28.32
C PRO A 91 34.11 -5.79 29.61
N TRP A 92 35.40 -5.44 29.56
CA TRP A 92 36.31 -5.47 30.72
C TRP A 92 36.27 -4.18 31.56
N LEU A 93 35.71 -3.09 31.02
CA LEU A 93 35.57 -1.81 31.73
C LEU A 93 34.22 -1.71 32.44
N THR A 94 34.17 -1.03 33.58
CA THR A 94 32.92 -0.65 34.26
C THR A 94 32.13 0.38 33.47
N VAL A 95 30.89 0.69 33.88
CA VAL A 95 30.11 1.81 33.31
C VAL A 95 30.90 3.11 33.38
N ARG A 96 31.43 3.42 34.57
CA ARG A 96 32.26 4.60 34.82
C ARG A 96 33.48 4.65 33.91
N GLU A 97 34.20 3.54 33.80
CA GLU A 97 35.40 3.45 32.96
C GLU A 97 35.09 3.56 31.45
N ASN A 98 33.96 3.02 31.00
CA ASN A 98 33.51 3.14 29.60
C ASN A 98 33.25 4.61 29.23
N ILE A 99 32.62 5.39 30.12
CA ILE A 99 32.37 6.82 29.90
C ILE A 99 33.68 7.61 30.02
N ALA A 100 34.47 7.33 31.06
CA ALA A 100 35.75 7.96 31.29
C ALA A 100 36.73 7.76 30.13
N LEU A 101 36.65 6.66 29.38
CA LEU A 101 37.48 6.43 28.19
C LEU A 101 37.36 7.57 27.17
N ALA A 102 36.14 8.00 26.86
CA ALA A 102 35.90 9.06 25.88
C ALA A 102 36.39 10.41 26.41
N VAL A 103 36.01 10.73 27.65
CA VAL A 103 36.41 11.98 28.34
C VAL A 103 37.93 12.09 28.44
N ASN A 104 38.62 11.05 28.90
CA ASN A 104 40.08 11.04 29.05
C ASN A 104 40.81 11.20 27.72
N ARG A 105 40.25 10.68 26.63
CA ARG A 105 40.89 10.76 25.31
C ARG A 105 40.76 12.14 24.68
N VAL A 106 39.59 12.77 24.80
CA VAL A 106 39.27 14.05 24.15
C VAL A 106 39.69 15.24 25.01
N MET A 107 39.46 15.16 26.33
CA MET A 107 39.73 16.25 27.27
C MET A 107 41.06 16.05 28.00
N ALA A 108 42.12 15.74 27.25
CA ALA A 108 43.43 15.44 27.82
C ALA A 108 44.05 16.62 28.60
N THR A 109 43.61 17.85 28.31
CA THR A 109 44.06 19.08 28.98
C THR A 109 43.32 19.37 30.29
N ALA A 110 42.17 18.73 30.54
CA ALA A 110 41.40 18.92 31.77
C ALA A 110 42.04 18.18 32.95
N SER A 111 41.93 18.76 34.14
CA SER A 111 42.38 18.14 35.37
C SER A 111 41.67 16.81 35.61
N LYS A 112 42.28 15.93 36.42
CA LYS A 112 41.66 14.64 36.77
C LYS A 112 40.29 14.83 37.44
N SER A 113 40.17 15.81 38.32
CA SER A 113 38.93 16.12 39.03
C SER A 113 37.83 16.61 38.10
N GLU A 114 38.14 17.48 37.12
CA GLU A 114 37.16 17.93 36.13
C GLU A 114 36.66 16.77 35.27
N ARG A 115 37.57 15.89 34.83
CA ARG A 115 37.21 14.70 34.04
C ARG A 115 36.32 13.75 34.83
N GLU A 116 36.62 13.50 36.10
CA GLU A 116 35.79 12.70 36.99
C GLU A 116 34.41 13.34 37.19
N ALA A 117 34.33 14.65 37.40
CA ALA A 117 33.06 15.37 37.54
C ALA A 117 32.17 15.23 36.29
N ILE A 118 32.76 15.34 35.09
CA ILE A 118 32.04 15.14 33.83
C ILE A 118 31.50 13.71 33.73
N VAL A 119 32.30 12.71 34.10
CA VAL A 119 31.88 11.31 34.08
C VAL A 119 30.71 11.08 35.03
N GLU A 120 30.78 11.57 36.28
CA GLU A 120 29.69 11.44 37.25
C GLU A 120 28.41 12.15 36.76
N GLN A 121 28.53 13.36 36.24
CA GLN A 121 27.39 14.13 35.70
C GLN A 121 26.65 13.33 34.61
N HIS A 122 27.37 12.68 33.70
CA HIS A 122 26.75 11.91 32.61
C HIS A 122 26.21 10.56 33.07
N ILE A 123 26.74 9.97 34.15
CA ILE A 123 26.15 8.78 34.79
C ILE A 123 24.82 9.13 35.46
N ASP A 124 24.77 10.29 36.13
CA ASP A 124 23.57 10.80 36.77
C ASP A 124 22.50 11.17 35.75
N LEU A 125 22.89 11.79 34.62
CA LEU A 125 22.00 12.11 33.50
C LEU A 125 21.21 10.90 33.01
N VAL A 126 21.87 9.76 32.85
CA VAL A 126 21.22 8.51 32.40
C VAL A 126 20.70 7.64 33.55
N ASN A 127 20.67 8.17 34.78
CA ASN A 127 20.20 7.51 35.99
C ASN A 127 20.83 6.11 36.22
N LEU A 128 22.16 6.03 36.10
CA LEU A 128 22.91 4.78 36.26
C LEU A 128 23.86 4.76 37.47
N ARG A 129 23.71 5.70 38.41
CA ARG A 129 24.60 5.78 39.59
C ARG A 129 24.68 4.48 40.39
N HIS A 130 23.56 3.80 40.57
CA HIS A 130 23.46 2.50 41.24
C HIS A 130 24.19 1.34 40.51
N ALA A 131 24.64 1.55 39.28
CA ALA A 131 25.30 0.56 38.43
C ALA A 131 26.66 1.06 37.89
N ALA A 132 27.17 2.18 38.39
CA ALA A 132 28.38 2.84 37.88
C ALA A 132 29.62 1.93 37.87
N ASP A 133 29.72 1.03 38.85
CA ASP A 133 30.87 0.13 39.01
C ASP A 133 30.62 -1.27 38.43
N LYS A 134 29.47 -1.50 37.79
CA LYS A 134 29.16 -2.77 37.12
C LYS A 134 29.80 -2.81 35.73
N ARG A 135 30.19 -4.01 35.28
CA ARG A 135 30.68 -4.25 33.91
C ARG A 135 29.52 -4.56 32.96
N PRO A 136 29.65 -4.34 31.63
CA PRO A 136 28.58 -4.59 30.66
C PRO A 136 27.92 -5.97 30.76
N GLY A 137 28.66 -7.03 31.08
CA GLY A 137 28.09 -8.38 31.28
C GLY A 137 27.02 -8.46 32.38
N GLN A 138 27.02 -7.52 33.32
CA GLN A 138 26.11 -7.45 34.48
C GLN A 138 24.95 -6.45 34.26
N LEU A 139 24.85 -5.84 33.08
CA LEU A 139 23.86 -4.82 32.74
C LEU A 139 22.76 -5.39 31.85
N SER A 140 21.53 -4.89 32.02
CA SER A 140 20.45 -5.14 31.05
C SER A 140 20.75 -4.47 29.70
N GLY A 141 20.07 -4.87 28.63
CA GLY A 141 20.20 -4.25 27.31
C GLY A 141 19.98 -2.73 27.36
N GLY A 142 18.92 -2.29 28.04
CA GLY A 142 18.65 -0.86 28.18
C GLY A 142 19.66 -0.10 29.02
N MET A 143 20.22 -0.72 30.07
CA MET A 143 21.33 -0.12 30.81
C MET A 143 22.56 0.05 29.91
N LYS A 144 22.92 -0.93 29.09
CA LYS A 144 24.04 -0.82 28.13
C LYS A 144 23.83 0.33 27.14
N GLN A 145 22.61 0.46 26.62
CA GLN A 145 22.25 1.53 25.70
C GLN A 145 22.44 2.92 26.33
N ARG A 146 21.96 3.09 27.56
CA ARG A 146 22.15 4.31 28.36
C ARG A 146 23.63 4.66 28.57
N VAL A 147 24.48 3.67 28.86
CA VAL A 147 25.93 3.89 28.99
C VAL A 147 26.55 4.35 27.66
N ALA A 148 26.12 3.76 26.53
CA ALA A 148 26.64 4.14 25.22
C ALA A 148 26.27 5.59 24.86
N ILE A 149 25.05 6.01 25.18
CA ILE A 149 24.57 7.39 24.99
C ILE A 149 25.31 8.36 25.92
N ALA A 150 25.44 8.04 27.22
CA ALA A 150 26.19 8.85 28.18
C ALA A 150 27.65 9.05 27.74
N ARG A 151 28.31 7.96 27.29
CA ARG A 151 29.66 8.02 26.74
C ARG A 151 29.74 8.94 25.53
N ALA A 152 28.77 8.88 24.63
CA ALA A 152 28.76 9.72 23.44
C ALA A 152 28.57 11.21 23.77
N LEU A 153 27.66 11.52 24.69
CA LEU A 153 27.35 12.90 25.10
C LEU A 153 28.45 13.53 25.97
N SER A 154 29.20 12.72 26.72
CA SER A 154 30.24 13.19 27.65
C SER A 154 31.34 14.06 27.03
N ILE A 155 31.55 13.95 25.72
CA ILE A 155 32.57 14.71 24.98
C ILE A 155 32.00 15.90 24.20
N ARG A 156 30.67 16.15 24.28
CA ARG A 156 29.95 17.21 23.55
C ARG A 156 30.34 17.27 22.06
N PRO A 157 30.05 16.22 21.28
CA PRO A 157 30.43 16.17 19.88
C PRO A 157 29.71 17.26 19.07
N LYS A 158 30.26 17.63 17.92
CA LYS A 158 29.61 18.53 16.97
C LYS A 158 28.43 17.88 16.25
N LEU A 159 28.56 16.57 15.98
CA LEU A 159 27.56 15.76 15.32
C LEU A 159 27.36 14.45 16.10
N LEU A 160 26.13 14.20 16.52
CA LEU A 160 25.73 12.96 17.17
C LEU A 160 25.03 12.04 16.17
N LEU A 161 25.57 10.83 16.01
CA LEU A 161 25.07 9.82 15.09
C LEU A 161 24.50 8.66 15.90
N LEU A 162 23.22 8.35 15.70
CA LEU A 162 22.50 7.36 16.50
C LEU A 162 21.96 6.24 15.59
N ASP A 163 22.41 5.00 15.76
CA ASP A 163 21.94 3.85 15.00
C ASP A 163 20.99 2.99 15.85
N GLU A 164 19.68 3.18 15.66
CA GLU A 164 18.60 2.55 16.44
C GLU A 164 18.76 2.66 17.98
N PRO A 165 18.90 3.88 18.52
CA PRO A 165 19.26 4.14 19.92
C PRO A 165 18.16 3.80 20.95
N PHE A 166 16.98 3.34 20.50
CA PHE A 166 15.83 3.07 21.36
C PHE A 166 15.26 1.65 21.24
N GLY A 167 15.76 0.87 20.27
CA GLY A 167 15.14 -0.42 19.89
C GLY A 167 15.14 -1.49 20.99
N ALA A 168 16.06 -1.42 21.95
CA ALA A 168 16.20 -2.39 23.04
C ALA A 168 15.59 -1.92 24.38
N LEU A 169 14.89 -0.77 24.39
CA LEU A 169 14.30 -0.19 25.60
C LEU A 169 12.82 -0.54 25.74
N ASP A 170 12.39 -0.77 26.98
CA ASP A 170 10.98 -0.79 27.35
C ASP A 170 10.34 0.61 27.15
N ALA A 171 9.01 0.67 27.05
CA ALA A 171 8.30 1.89 26.66
C ALA A 171 8.52 3.07 27.63
N LEU A 172 8.62 2.82 28.94
CA LEU A 172 8.79 3.90 29.93
C LEU A 172 10.23 4.43 29.90
N THR A 173 11.22 3.53 29.92
CA THR A 173 12.63 3.93 29.81
C THR A 173 12.93 4.63 28.49
N ARG A 174 12.31 4.17 27.40
CA ARG A 174 12.43 4.78 26.09
C ARG A 174 11.93 6.22 26.10
N SER A 175 10.73 6.44 26.64
CA SER A 175 10.10 7.77 26.65
C SER A 175 10.98 8.75 27.43
N SER A 176 11.39 8.38 28.64
CA SER A 176 12.26 9.22 29.47
C SER A 176 13.59 9.57 28.78
N LEU A 177 14.20 8.64 28.04
CA LEU A 177 15.46 8.90 27.35
C LEU A 177 15.28 9.77 26.10
N GLN A 178 14.17 9.61 25.38
CA GLN A 178 13.81 10.48 24.27
C GLN A 178 13.66 11.93 24.75
N ASP A 179 12.96 12.13 25.87
CA ASP A 179 12.75 13.46 26.45
C ASP A 179 14.08 14.09 26.89
N GLN A 180 14.97 13.32 27.51
CA GLN A 180 16.33 13.76 27.83
C GLN A 180 17.14 14.12 26.59
N LEU A 181 17.08 13.32 25.53
CA LEU A 181 17.81 13.59 24.29
C LEU A 181 17.30 14.86 23.61
N MET A 182 15.98 15.10 23.61
CA MET A 182 15.39 16.34 23.11
C MET A 182 15.89 17.55 23.91
N GLN A 183 15.87 17.46 25.23
CA GLN A 183 16.36 18.52 26.11
C GLN A 183 17.83 18.86 25.83
N ILE A 184 18.69 17.84 25.74
CA ILE A 184 20.13 18.03 25.49
C ILE A 184 20.38 18.60 24.08
N ALA A 185 19.62 18.13 23.09
CA ALA A 185 19.75 18.63 21.73
C ALA A 185 19.36 20.12 21.63
N GLU A 186 18.35 20.52 22.39
CA GLU A 186 17.89 21.91 22.48
C GLU A 186 18.90 22.79 23.23
N GLU A 187 19.30 22.40 24.44
CA GLU A 187 20.20 23.17 25.32
C GLU A 187 21.59 23.41 24.71
N HIS A 188 22.04 22.52 23.82
CA HIS A 188 23.39 22.57 23.24
C HIS A 188 23.41 22.80 21.73
N GLU A 189 22.25 23.08 21.11
CA GLU A 189 22.11 23.18 19.63
C GLU A 189 22.80 22.02 18.91
N LEU A 190 22.64 20.81 19.45
CA LEU A 190 23.36 19.63 18.98
C LEU A 190 22.78 19.19 17.63
N THR A 191 23.67 18.97 16.64
CA THR A 191 23.24 18.40 15.36
C THR A 191 23.18 16.88 15.49
N CYS A 192 22.03 16.29 15.14
CA CYS A 192 21.76 14.88 15.36
C CYS A 192 21.31 14.20 14.07
N ILE A 193 21.86 13.02 13.79
CA ILE A 193 21.35 12.13 12.75
C ILE A 193 20.99 10.81 13.40
N MET A 194 19.72 10.43 13.32
CA MET A 194 19.21 9.19 13.88
C MET A 194 18.73 8.25 12.80
N VAL A 195 19.13 6.98 12.88
CA VAL A 195 18.52 5.89 12.14
C VAL A 195 17.49 5.25 13.05
N THR A 196 16.24 5.18 12.60
CA THR A 196 15.18 4.44 13.30
C THR A 196 14.30 3.69 12.30
N HIS A 197 13.54 2.72 12.81
CA HIS A 197 12.47 2.06 12.10
C HIS A 197 11.09 2.42 12.66
N ASP A 198 11.04 3.21 13.73
CA ASP A 198 9.81 3.66 14.36
C ASP A 198 9.42 5.05 13.82
N VAL A 199 8.20 5.13 13.27
CA VAL A 199 7.65 6.34 12.66
C VAL A 199 7.31 7.38 13.74
N ASP A 200 6.83 6.92 14.89
CA ASP A 200 6.39 7.79 15.98
C ASP A 200 7.63 8.45 16.64
N GLU A 201 8.77 7.74 16.71
CA GLU A 201 10.06 8.31 17.14
C GLU A 201 10.58 9.39 16.18
N ALA A 202 10.50 9.12 14.87
CA ALA A 202 10.99 10.06 13.86
C ALA A 202 10.19 11.38 13.88
N LEU A 203 8.86 11.30 14.01
CA LEU A 203 7.98 12.47 14.10
C LEU A 203 8.20 13.27 15.39
N LEU A 204 8.48 12.59 16.50
CA LEU A 204 8.74 13.27 17.77
C LEU A 204 10.09 14.01 17.76
N LEU A 205 11.17 13.38 17.30
CA LEU A 205 12.53 13.87 17.51
C LEU A 205 13.08 14.75 16.38
N SER A 206 12.60 14.59 15.15
CA SER A 206 13.29 15.14 13.97
C SER A 206 12.64 16.41 13.45
N ASP A 207 13.42 17.35 12.91
CA ASP A 207 12.89 18.45 12.08
C ASP A 207 12.70 18.02 10.64
N ARG A 208 13.51 17.05 10.19
CA ARG A 208 13.39 16.45 8.87
C ARG A 208 13.52 14.94 8.92
N ILE A 209 12.68 14.29 8.14
CA ILE A 209 12.66 12.84 7.98
C ILE A 209 13.07 12.53 6.54
N VAL A 210 14.23 11.88 6.40
CA VAL A 210 14.79 11.46 5.11
C VAL A 210 14.44 9.99 4.90
N MET A 211 13.65 9.72 3.89
CA MET A 211 13.17 8.37 3.57
C MET A 211 13.97 7.78 2.39
N LEU A 212 14.70 6.71 2.68
CA LEU A 212 15.50 5.97 1.70
C LEU A 212 14.66 4.89 1.00
N THR A 213 14.91 4.71 -0.30
CA THR A 213 14.33 3.62 -1.10
C THR A 213 14.95 2.26 -0.76
N ASN A 214 14.42 1.18 -1.32
CA ASN A 214 14.97 -0.15 -1.08
C ASN A 214 16.21 -0.43 -1.93
N GLY A 215 17.27 -0.95 -1.30
CA GLY A 215 18.46 -1.43 -2.03
C GLY A 215 18.18 -2.68 -2.88
N PRO A 216 19.05 -3.01 -3.85
CA PRO A 216 20.28 -2.30 -4.25
C PRO A 216 20.01 -0.94 -4.93
N GLU A 217 21.03 -0.08 -4.98
CA GLU A 217 20.97 1.31 -5.49
C GLU A 217 19.99 2.20 -4.71
N SER A 218 20.05 2.12 -3.38
CA SER A 218 19.21 2.93 -2.51
C SER A 218 19.56 4.42 -2.66
N TYR A 219 18.53 5.25 -2.82
CA TYR A 219 18.63 6.70 -2.95
C TYR A 219 17.60 7.39 -2.03
N ILE A 220 17.70 8.71 -1.87
CA ILE A 220 16.72 9.48 -1.12
C ILE A 220 15.43 9.58 -1.95
N GLY A 221 14.39 8.88 -1.51
CA GLY A 221 13.11 8.87 -2.20
C GLY A 221 12.26 10.09 -1.87
N GLN A 222 12.29 10.52 -0.60
CA GLN A 222 11.51 11.65 -0.12
C GLN A 222 12.17 12.27 1.12
N ILE A 223 12.09 13.59 1.25
CA ILE A 223 12.42 14.33 2.48
C ILE A 223 11.14 15.00 2.94
N MET A 224 10.80 14.83 4.21
CA MET A 224 9.62 15.43 4.82
C MET A 224 10.05 16.36 5.95
N ASP A 225 9.64 17.62 5.88
CA ASP A 225 9.80 18.60 6.95
C ASP A 225 8.73 18.35 8.04
N VAL A 226 9.16 18.38 9.29
CA VAL A 226 8.30 18.18 10.46
C VAL A 226 7.97 19.56 11.03
N PRO A 227 6.69 19.99 11.00
CA PRO A 227 6.30 21.36 11.33
C PRO A 227 6.24 21.65 12.84
N PHE A 228 6.65 20.70 13.69
CA PHE A 228 6.59 20.86 15.15
C PHE A 228 7.81 21.64 15.64
N GLU A 229 7.56 22.82 16.21
CA GLU A 229 8.59 23.65 16.84
C GLU A 229 9.18 22.94 18.07
N ARG A 230 10.41 23.28 18.41
CA ARG A 230 11.09 22.78 19.61
C ARG A 230 11.05 23.85 20.72
N PRO A 231 11.05 23.44 22.01
CA PRO A 231 11.03 22.07 22.52
C PRO A 231 9.65 21.41 22.32
N ARG A 232 9.65 20.10 22.01
CA ARG A 232 8.42 19.37 21.71
C ARG A 232 7.87 18.66 22.93
N ASP A 233 6.58 18.84 23.18
CA ASP A 233 5.82 17.99 24.09
C ASP A 233 5.18 16.82 23.32
N ARG A 234 5.31 15.61 23.87
CA ARG A 234 4.82 14.38 23.22
C ARG A 234 3.30 14.40 23.02
N LEU A 235 2.54 14.87 24.00
CA LEU A 235 1.08 14.90 23.93
C LEU A 235 0.63 15.96 22.93
N GLU A 236 1.28 17.12 22.88
CA GLU A 236 0.99 18.17 21.91
C GLU A 236 1.24 17.68 20.47
N VAL A 237 2.38 17.04 20.22
CA VAL A 237 2.73 16.48 18.90
C VAL A 237 1.70 15.45 18.44
N VAL A 238 1.26 14.54 19.32
CA VAL A 238 0.28 13.49 18.96
C VAL A 238 -1.12 14.05 18.74
N ASN A 239 -1.48 15.11 19.47
CA ASN A 239 -2.79 15.76 19.34
C ASN A 239 -2.87 16.73 18.16
N ASP A 240 -1.74 17.07 17.53
CA ASP A 240 -1.72 17.94 16.36
C ASP A 240 -2.47 17.30 15.17
N PRO A 241 -3.37 18.04 14.49
CA PRO A 241 -4.15 17.52 13.36
C PRO A 241 -3.31 16.93 12.21
N SER A 242 -2.08 17.42 12.02
CA SER A 242 -1.17 17.00 10.95
C SER A 242 -0.47 15.66 11.25
N TYR A 243 -0.38 15.26 12.52
CA TYR A 243 0.37 14.09 12.98
C TYR A 243 -0.01 12.80 12.24
N TYR A 244 -1.31 12.46 12.25
CA TYR A 244 -1.79 11.23 11.62
C TYR A 244 -1.66 11.25 10.09
N GLY A 245 -1.70 12.43 9.47
CA GLY A 245 -1.47 12.62 8.04
C GLY A 245 -0.03 12.27 7.67
N MET A 246 0.94 12.93 8.32
CA MET A 246 2.37 12.67 8.12
C MET A 246 2.75 11.23 8.44
N ARG A 247 2.24 10.70 9.55
CA ARG A 247 2.43 9.29 9.91
C ARG A 247 1.93 8.34 8.82
N SER A 248 0.76 8.62 8.26
CA SER A 248 0.20 7.81 7.17
C SER A 248 1.03 7.89 5.90
N GLU A 249 1.59 9.06 5.60
CA GLU A 249 2.48 9.28 4.45
C GLU A 249 3.79 8.48 4.57
N ILE A 250 4.47 8.55 5.73
CA ILE A 250 5.67 7.75 6.00
C ILE A 250 5.35 6.25 5.87
N VAL A 251 4.27 5.79 6.51
CA VAL A 251 3.87 4.38 6.47
C VAL A 251 3.52 3.95 5.03
N TYR A 252 2.90 4.82 4.26
CA TYR A 252 2.58 4.57 2.85
C TYR A 252 3.86 4.42 2.02
N PHE A 253 4.82 5.33 2.16
CA PHE A 253 6.12 5.25 1.48
C PHE A 253 6.84 3.93 1.80
N LEU A 254 6.96 3.59 3.09
CA LEU A 254 7.62 2.35 3.51
C LEU A 254 6.91 1.11 2.93
N ASN A 255 5.58 1.07 2.94
CA ASN A 255 4.82 -0.05 2.37
C ASN A 255 5.00 -0.17 0.85
N GLN A 256 5.02 0.95 0.13
CA GLN A 256 5.27 0.97 -1.31
C GLN A 256 6.63 0.33 -1.64
N GLN A 257 7.67 0.71 -0.89
CA GLN A 257 9.00 0.12 -1.03
C GLN A 257 8.99 -1.40 -0.76
N LYS A 258 8.31 -1.85 0.30
CA LYS A 258 8.18 -3.28 0.64
C LYS A 258 7.62 -4.10 -0.52
N GLN A 259 6.58 -3.59 -1.18
CA GLN A 259 5.94 -4.26 -2.31
C GLN A 259 6.86 -4.28 -3.54
N ALA A 260 7.59 -3.19 -3.81
CA ALA A 260 8.57 -3.14 -4.88
C ALA A 260 9.68 -4.20 -4.71
N LYS A 261 10.17 -4.42 -3.48
CA LYS A 261 11.18 -5.46 -3.19
C LYS A 261 10.64 -6.87 -3.40
N LYS A 262 9.41 -7.15 -2.94
CA LYS A 262 8.73 -8.43 -3.21
C LYS A 262 8.54 -8.68 -4.70
N ARG A 263 8.21 -7.64 -5.48
CA ARG A 263 8.07 -7.71 -6.93
C ARG A 263 9.41 -8.01 -7.64
N LYS A 264 10.51 -7.31 -7.30
CA LYS A 264 11.84 -7.63 -7.85
C LYS A 264 12.25 -9.07 -7.56
N ALA A 265 12.00 -9.57 -6.34
CA ALA A 265 12.26 -10.95 -5.97
C ALA A 265 11.36 -11.95 -6.74
N ALA A 266 10.08 -11.63 -6.92
CA ALA A 266 9.14 -12.46 -7.69
C ALA A 266 9.42 -12.46 -9.19
N LEU A 267 10.01 -11.40 -9.74
CA LEU A 267 10.45 -11.31 -11.14
C LEU A 267 11.75 -12.10 -11.40
N GLN A 268 12.63 -12.26 -10.38
CA GLN A 268 13.86 -13.05 -10.48
C GLN A 268 13.63 -14.57 -10.38
N VAL A 269 12.58 -15.01 -9.71
CA VAL A 269 12.12 -16.40 -9.77
C VAL A 269 11.37 -16.57 -11.09
N GLY A 270 12.09 -16.97 -12.13
CA GLY A 270 11.63 -16.94 -13.53
C GLY A 270 10.20 -17.41 -13.74
N ALA A 271 9.48 -16.75 -14.66
CA ALA A 271 8.19 -17.19 -15.15
C ALA A 271 8.33 -18.61 -15.72
N ILE A 272 7.94 -19.62 -14.95
CA ILE A 272 7.93 -21.00 -15.41
C ILE A 272 6.73 -21.14 -16.35
N ALA A 273 6.95 -21.13 -17.66
CA ALA A 273 5.93 -21.51 -18.61
C ALA A 273 5.63 -23.02 -18.44
N ARG A 274 4.39 -23.35 -18.10
CA ARG A 274 3.86 -24.73 -18.11
C ARG A 274 2.45 -24.71 -18.68
N ASN A 275 2.09 -25.76 -19.42
CA ASN A 275 0.79 -25.95 -20.08
C ASN A 275 0.41 -24.92 -21.17
N GLY A 276 1.37 -24.46 -21.97
CA GLY A 276 1.08 -23.54 -23.09
C GLY A 276 0.74 -22.10 -22.68
N LEU A 277 0.96 -21.74 -21.41
CA LEU A 277 0.81 -20.38 -20.90
C LEU A 277 2.19 -19.75 -20.66
N GLU A 278 2.41 -18.55 -21.22
CA GLU A 278 3.64 -17.78 -21.13
C GLU A 278 3.97 -17.30 -19.69
N LYS A 279 2.96 -17.21 -18.81
CA LYS A 279 3.11 -16.86 -17.40
C LYS A 279 1.94 -17.43 -16.58
N VAL A 280 2.23 -18.27 -15.58
CA VAL A 280 1.24 -18.83 -14.62
C VAL A 280 0.97 -17.92 -13.42
N ASN A 281 1.83 -16.92 -13.21
CA ASN A 281 1.79 -16.00 -12.09
C ASN A 281 1.15 -14.68 -12.52
N LEU A 282 0.00 -14.32 -11.98
CA LEU A 282 -0.75 -13.12 -12.38
C LEU A 282 -1.01 -12.19 -11.19
N GLU A 283 -0.66 -10.92 -11.36
CA GLU A 283 -1.04 -9.84 -10.45
C GLU A 283 -2.32 -9.14 -10.98
N LEU A 284 -3.43 -9.28 -10.26
CA LEU A 284 -4.73 -8.70 -10.62
C LEU A 284 -5.09 -7.54 -9.70
N GLY A 285 -5.13 -6.32 -10.23
CA GLY A 285 -5.52 -5.13 -9.48
C GLY A 285 -7.03 -5.01 -9.29
N PHE A 286 -7.48 -4.54 -8.12
CA PHE A 286 -8.88 -4.23 -7.86
C PHE A 286 -9.04 -3.05 -6.88
N VAL A 287 -10.11 -2.28 -7.05
CA VAL A 287 -10.54 -1.28 -6.05
C VAL A 287 -11.52 -1.99 -5.09
N PRO A 288 -11.41 -1.81 -3.76
CA PRO A 288 -12.24 -2.49 -2.76
C PRO A 288 -13.69 -1.96 -2.77
N LEU A 289 -14.44 -2.39 -3.77
CA LEU A 289 -15.88 -2.21 -3.93
C LEU A 289 -16.51 -3.59 -4.05
N THR A 290 -17.82 -3.70 -3.87
CA THR A 290 -18.55 -4.97 -4.06
C THR A 290 -18.31 -5.59 -5.44
N ASP A 291 -17.97 -4.78 -6.43
CA ASP A 291 -17.66 -5.21 -7.79
C ASP A 291 -16.43 -6.10 -7.92
N CYS A 292 -15.52 -6.11 -6.93
CA CYS A 292 -14.35 -6.98 -6.95
C CYS A 292 -14.70 -8.43 -6.55
N ALA A 293 -15.92 -8.67 -6.07
CA ALA A 293 -16.36 -9.97 -5.56
C ALA A 293 -16.05 -11.14 -6.51
N PRO A 294 -16.23 -11.07 -7.84
CA PRO A 294 -15.90 -12.19 -8.72
C PRO A 294 -14.42 -12.57 -8.70
N LEU A 295 -13.50 -11.61 -8.58
CA LEU A 295 -12.06 -11.86 -8.48
C LEU A 295 -11.69 -12.50 -7.14
N VAL A 296 -12.26 -11.96 -6.06
CA VAL A 296 -12.01 -12.45 -4.70
C VAL A 296 -12.59 -13.86 -4.55
N VAL A 297 -13.83 -14.09 -4.96
CA VAL A 297 -14.51 -15.39 -4.91
C VAL A 297 -13.79 -16.41 -5.79
N ALA A 298 -13.35 -16.03 -6.99
CA ALA A 298 -12.59 -16.93 -7.86
C ALA A 298 -11.26 -17.38 -7.25
N LYS A 299 -10.60 -16.52 -6.46
CA LYS A 299 -9.40 -16.88 -5.72
C LYS A 299 -9.70 -17.77 -4.52
N GLU A 300 -10.62 -17.35 -3.66
CA GLU A 300 -10.93 -18.07 -2.41
C GLU A 300 -11.54 -19.46 -2.66
N LEU A 301 -12.29 -19.63 -3.76
CA LEU A 301 -12.86 -20.93 -4.15
C LEU A 301 -11.96 -21.76 -5.07
N GLY A 302 -10.71 -21.33 -5.31
CA GLY A 302 -9.76 -22.06 -6.15
C GLY A 302 -10.15 -22.17 -7.62
N PHE A 303 -11.05 -21.32 -8.12
CA PHE A 303 -11.46 -21.36 -9.53
C PHE A 303 -10.31 -20.95 -10.47
N PHE A 304 -9.36 -20.13 -10.03
CA PHE A 304 -8.16 -19.83 -10.82
C PHE A 304 -7.28 -21.07 -10.99
N GLU A 305 -6.99 -21.79 -9.90
CA GLU A 305 -6.20 -23.02 -9.91
C GLU A 305 -6.83 -24.10 -10.80
N LYS A 306 -8.17 -24.25 -10.73
CA LYS A 306 -8.94 -25.19 -11.57
C LYS A 306 -8.73 -24.98 -13.07
N TYR A 307 -8.42 -23.76 -13.49
CA TYR A 307 -8.18 -23.41 -14.90
C TYR A 307 -6.69 -23.22 -15.23
N GLY A 308 -5.78 -23.71 -14.38
CA GLY A 308 -4.33 -23.67 -14.61
C GLY A 308 -3.68 -22.34 -14.26
N LEU A 309 -4.35 -21.46 -13.51
CA LEU A 309 -3.78 -20.23 -12.96
C LEU A 309 -3.43 -20.47 -11.49
N GLU A 310 -2.34 -21.21 -11.28
CA GLU A 310 -1.94 -21.72 -9.96
C GLU A 310 -1.44 -20.62 -9.00
N GLN A 311 -1.03 -19.45 -9.51
CA GLN A 311 -0.45 -18.37 -8.69
C GLN A 311 -1.09 -17.00 -9.04
N VAL A 312 -2.35 -16.81 -8.65
CA VAL A 312 -3.04 -15.50 -8.79
C VAL A 312 -2.93 -14.68 -7.50
N THR A 313 -2.32 -13.51 -7.62
CA THR A 313 -2.25 -12.50 -6.55
C THR A 313 -3.27 -11.40 -6.84
N LEU A 314 -4.05 -11.03 -5.82
CA LEU A 314 -4.98 -9.90 -5.92
C LEU A 314 -4.34 -8.69 -5.23
N SER A 315 -4.14 -7.62 -5.99
CA SER A 315 -3.58 -6.35 -5.52
C SER A 315 -4.70 -5.35 -5.25
N ARG A 316 -4.79 -4.86 -4.01
CA ARG A 316 -5.75 -3.84 -3.63
C ARG A 316 -5.21 -2.47 -4.01
N GLU A 317 -5.98 -1.73 -4.79
CA GLU A 317 -5.63 -0.40 -5.28
C GLU A 317 -6.43 0.72 -4.62
N PRO A 318 -5.78 1.87 -4.34
CA PRO A 318 -6.43 2.99 -3.65
C PRO A 318 -7.39 3.78 -4.56
N SER A 319 -7.16 3.74 -5.88
CA SER A 319 -7.97 4.48 -6.86
C SER A 319 -7.92 3.84 -8.24
N TRP A 320 -8.85 4.24 -9.11
CA TRP A 320 -8.81 3.88 -10.53
C TRP A 320 -7.63 4.52 -11.27
N LYS A 321 -7.16 5.69 -10.82
CA LYS A 321 -5.95 6.34 -11.36
C LYS A 321 -4.72 5.46 -11.12
N ALA A 322 -4.57 4.92 -9.92
CA ALA A 322 -3.50 3.96 -9.60
C ALA A 322 -3.58 2.73 -10.52
N ILE A 323 -4.77 2.11 -10.66
CA ILE A 323 -4.96 0.99 -11.61
C ILE A 323 -4.47 1.32 -13.03
N ALA A 324 -4.76 2.51 -13.55
CA ALA A 324 -4.29 2.93 -14.87
C ALA A 324 -2.76 2.98 -14.93
N GLU A 325 -2.14 3.69 -13.98
CA GLU A 325 -0.68 3.87 -13.90
C GLU A 325 0.04 2.52 -13.75
N ASP A 326 -0.54 1.64 -12.95
CA ASP A 326 0.05 0.38 -12.57
C ASP A 326 -0.10 -0.72 -13.63
N ILE A 327 -1.15 -0.66 -14.45
CA ILE A 327 -1.22 -1.46 -15.67
C ILE A 327 -0.24 -0.93 -16.71
N THR A 328 -0.16 0.39 -16.93
CA THR A 328 0.74 0.96 -17.93
C THR A 328 2.22 0.78 -17.61
N SER A 329 2.58 0.76 -16.31
CA SER A 329 3.94 0.50 -15.83
C SER A 329 4.27 -1.00 -15.72
N GLY A 330 3.32 -1.88 -16.05
CA GLY A 330 3.47 -3.34 -15.94
C GLY A 330 3.58 -3.84 -14.50
N ARG A 331 3.15 -3.06 -13.49
CA ARG A 331 3.00 -3.53 -12.10
C ARG A 331 1.86 -4.54 -11.97
N LEU A 332 0.76 -4.30 -12.67
CA LEU A 332 -0.39 -5.19 -12.75
C LEU A 332 -0.39 -5.90 -14.11
N ASP A 333 -0.61 -7.23 -14.10
CA ASP A 333 -0.78 -8.00 -15.34
C ASP A 333 -2.18 -7.81 -15.92
N ALA A 334 -3.15 -7.54 -15.05
CA ALA A 334 -4.55 -7.30 -15.36
C ALA A 334 -5.21 -6.56 -14.19
N ALA A 335 -6.37 -5.97 -14.43
CA ALA A 335 -7.14 -5.35 -13.35
C ALA A 335 -8.63 -5.32 -13.66
N GLN A 336 -9.40 -5.17 -12.59
CA GLN A 336 -10.74 -4.64 -12.68
C GLN A 336 -10.68 -3.19 -13.17
N MET A 337 -11.52 -2.85 -14.15
CA MET A 337 -11.63 -1.50 -14.70
C MET A 337 -13.09 -1.09 -14.86
N ILE A 338 -13.32 0.21 -14.77
CA ILE A 338 -14.57 0.86 -15.18
C ILE A 338 -14.62 0.98 -16.71
N ALA A 339 -15.82 0.86 -17.30
CA ALA A 339 -16.01 0.61 -18.73
C ALA A 339 -15.31 1.58 -19.70
N GLY A 340 -15.15 2.87 -19.34
CA GLY A 340 -14.49 3.85 -20.22
C GLY A 340 -12.96 3.88 -20.11
N MET A 341 -12.36 3.28 -19.08
CA MET A 341 -10.90 3.30 -18.89
C MET A 341 -10.10 2.51 -19.94
N PRO A 342 -10.49 1.29 -20.34
CA PRO A 342 -9.74 0.54 -21.35
C PRO A 342 -9.63 1.29 -22.69
N LEU A 343 -10.74 1.94 -23.10
CA LEU A 343 -10.76 2.77 -24.29
C LEU A 343 -9.89 4.02 -24.12
N ALA A 344 -9.98 4.69 -22.97
CA ALA A 344 -9.15 5.86 -22.66
C ALA A 344 -7.65 5.54 -22.69
N LEU A 345 -7.25 4.38 -22.16
CA LEU A 345 -5.86 3.89 -22.19
C LEU A 345 -5.41 3.54 -23.61
N THR A 346 -6.28 2.86 -24.38
CA THR A 346 -5.98 2.46 -25.76
C THR A 346 -5.78 3.67 -26.67
N LEU A 347 -6.56 4.75 -26.44
CA LEU A 347 -6.49 5.98 -27.22
C LEU A 347 -5.52 7.03 -26.65
N GLY A 348 -4.87 6.78 -25.51
CA GLY A 348 -3.91 7.73 -24.91
C GLY A 348 -4.58 9.02 -24.40
N MET A 349 -5.84 8.94 -23.98
CA MET A 349 -6.59 10.10 -23.50
C MET A 349 -5.89 10.77 -22.31
N GLY A 350 -5.86 12.10 -22.31
CA GLY A 350 -5.17 12.90 -21.27
C GLY A 350 -3.66 12.98 -21.44
N GLY A 351 -3.15 12.80 -22.67
CA GLY A 351 -1.71 12.94 -22.98
C GLY A 351 -0.85 11.75 -22.57
N LYS A 352 -1.46 10.57 -22.37
CA LYS A 352 -0.77 9.35 -21.93
C LYS A 352 -0.35 8.49 -23.12
N ALA A 353 0.68 7.67 -22.94
CA ALA A 353 1.11 6.71 -23.94
C ALA A 353 -0.02 5.71 -24.29
N LEU A 354 -0.13 5.36 -25.57
CA LEU A 354 -1.11 4.39 -26.07
C LEU A 354 -0.85 3.01 -25.45
N TYR A 355 -1.85 2.45 -24.77
CA TYR A 355 -1.76 1.12 -24.16
C TYR A 355 -2.95 0.26 -24.59
N PRO A 356 -2.75 -0.73 -25.49
CA PRO A 356 -3.82 -1.63 -25.91
C PRO A 356 -4.39 -2.42 -24.73
N SER A 357 -5.67 -2.21 -24.41
CA SER A 357 -6.34 -2.88 -23.30
C SER A 357 -7.54 -3.69 -23.81
N PRO A 358 -7.35 -5.00 -24.10
CA PRO A 358 -8.40 -5.85 -24.66
C PRO A 358 -9.31 -6.47 -23.59
N GLN A 359 -10.62 -6.38 -23.84
CA GLN A 359 -11.66 -6.79 -22.88
C GLN A 359 -11.76 -8.30 -22.74
N ALA A 360 -11.63 -8.80 -21.50
CA ALA A 360 -11.69 -10.23 -21.21
C ALA A 360 -13.07 -10.67 -20.68
N SER A 361 -13.68 -9.92 -19.75
CA SER A 361 -15.01 -10.25 -19.23
C SER A 361 -15.75 -9.04 -18.66
N SER A 362 -17.05 -9.19 -18.43
CA SER A 362 -17.88 -8.22 -17.72
C SER A 362 -18.47 -8.86 -16.45
N SER A 363 -18.33 -8.20 -15.30
CA SER A 363 -18.96 -8.55 -14.04
C SER A 363 -20.33 -7.87 -13.88
N ALA A 364 -21.20 -8.53 -13.11
CA ALA A 364 -22.60 -8.14 -12.91
C ALA A 364 -22.76 -6.82 -12.13
N ALA A 365 -23.90 -6.17 -12.37
CA ALA A 365 -24.29 -4.87 -11.86
C ALA A 365 -24.45 -4.86 -10.34
N THR A 366 -23.65 -4.06 -9.62
CA THR A 366 -23.98 -3.62 -8.26
C THR A 366 -24.72 -2.28 -8.29
N ALA A 367 -25.58 -2.05 -7.30
CA ALA A 367 -26.40 -0.85 -7.19
C ALA A 367 -25.54 0.41 -6.96
N THR A 368 -25.14 1.05 -8.05
CA THR A 368 -24.56 2.40 -8.05
C THR A 368 -25.69 3.40 -7.78
N ARG A 369 -25.50 4.34 -6.86
CA ARG A 369 -26.53 5.34 -6.48
C ARG A 369 -25.90 6.72 -6.37
N LEU A 370 -26.66 7.75 -6.75
CA LEU A 370 -26.27 9.13 -6.53
C LEU A 370 -26.65 9.56 -5.11
N ARG A 371 -25.67 10.10 -4.38
CA ARG A 371 -25.82 10.59 -3.01
C ARG A 371 -25.70 12.10 -2.98
N SER A 372 -26.51 12.71 -2.12
CA SER A 372 -26.52 14.15 -1.87
C SER A 372 -26.37 14.44 -0.37
N SER A 373 -25.79 15.59 -0.06
CA SER A 373 -25.52 16.06 1.31
C SER A 373 -26.81 16.33 2.07
N LYS A 374 -26.75 16.22 3.41
CA LYS A 374 -27.88 16.60 4.28
C LYS A 374 -28.30 18.06 4.13
N ARG A 375 -27.37 18.95 3.77
CA ARG A 375 -27.67 20.36 3.53
C ARG A 375 -28.75 20.50 2.45
N PHE A 376 -28.59 19.80 1.33
CA PHE A 376 -29.59 19.79 0.27
C PHE A 376 -30.91 19.17 0.70
N LEU A 377 -30.90 18.16 1.57
CA LEU A 377 -32.14 17.63 2.16
C LEU A 377 -32.87 18.67 3.03
N HIS A 378 -32.14 19.45 3.83
CA HIS A 378 -32.70 20.55 4.62
C HIS A 378 -33.25 21.68 3.75
N ASP A 379 -32.59 21.95 2.61
CA ASP A 379 -33.02 22.95 1.62
C ASP A 379 -34.18 22.45 0.73
N GLY A 380 -34.74 21.28 1.05
CA GLY A 380 -35.91 20.69 0.38
C GLY A 380 -35.59 19.98 -0.93
N VAL A 381 -34.31 19.80 -1.28
CA VAL A 381 -33.90 19.16 -2.53
C VAL A 381 -34.16 17.66 -2.45
N ARG A 382 -35.01 17.11 -3.32
CA ARG A 382 -35.26 15.67 -3.42
C ARG A 382 -35.22 15.14 -4.85
N THR A 383 -35.49 16.00 -5.83
CA THR A 383 -35.37 15.68 -7.25
C THR A 383 -34.31 16.55 -7.94
N VAL A 384 -34.07 16.29 -9.23
CA VAL A 384 -33.15 17.11 -10.02
C VAL A 384 -33.74 18.52 -10.27
N GLU A 385 -35.06 18.64 -10.36
CA GLU A 385 -35.76 19.91 -10.49
C GLU A 385 -35.59 20.76 -9.22
N ASP A 386 -35.66 20.15 -8.04
CA ASP A 386 -35.41 20.86 -6.79
C ASP A 386 -33.95 21.33 -6.71
N LEU A 387 -33.00 20.55 -7.22
CA LEU A 387 -31.59 20.92 -7.27
C LEU A 387 -31.39 22.13 -8.20
N LYS A 388 -32.05 22.15 -9.36
CA LYS A 388 -32.02 23.29 -10.28
C LYS A 388 -32.59 24.55 -9.63
N ALA A 389 -33.71 24.42 -8.91
CA ALA A 389 -34.28 25.52 -8.14
C ALA A 389 -33.33 26.00 -7.03
N ALA A 390 -32.63 25.08 -6.35
CA ALA A 390 -31.64 25.42 -5.33
C ALA A 390 -30.44 26.18 -5.91
N ILE A 391 -29.90 25.75 -7.06
CA ILE A 391 -28.82 26.46 -7.78
C ILE A 391 -29.26 27.88 -8.14
N ALA A 392 -30.47 28.04 -8.67
CA ALA A 392 -31.02 29.35 -9.02
C ALA A 392 -31.20 30.29 -7.81
N ARG A 393 -31.46 29.75 -6.60
CA ARG A 393 -31.59 30.52 -5.37
C ARG A 393 -30.25 30.98 -4.79
N THR A 394 -29.16 30.28 -5.07
CA THR A 394 -27.82 30.59 -4.55
C THR A 394 -26.76 30.61 -5.65
N PRO A 395 -26.79 31.60 -6.56
CA PRO A 395 -25.88 31.66 -7.70
C PRO A 395 -24.40 31.78 -7.30
N ASP A 396 -24.10 32.34 -6.11
CA ASP A 396 -22.73 32.45 -5.60
C ASP A 396 -22.14 31.12 -5.10
N LYS A 397 -22.94 30.05 -5.03
CA LYS A 397 -22.51 28.73 -4.54
C LYS A 397 -22.78 27.66 -5.58
N VAL A 398 -21.72 27.31 -6.31
CA VAL A 398 -21.74 26.22 -7.30
C VAL A 398 -21.67 24.87 -6.58
N PRO A 399 -22.66 23.97 -6.73
CA PRO A 399 -22.62 22.66 -6.11
C PRO A 399 -21.45 21.82 -6.62
N THR A 400 -20.78 21.10 -5.72
CA THR A 400 -19.67 20.22 -6.08
C THR A 400 -20.06 18.75 -5.99
N MET A 401 -19.98 18.03 -7.12
CA MET A 401 -20.32 16.62 -7.25
C MET A 401 -19.06 15.77 -7.46
N ALA A 402 -18.85 14.75 -6.63
CA ALA A 402 -17.70 13.86 -6.75
C ALA A 402 -17.98 12.60 -7.59
N VAL A 403 -17.01 12.26 -8.43
CA VAL A 403 -16.99 11.03 -9.23
C VAL A 403 -15.66 10.30 -9.04
N VAL A 404 -15.62 9.00 -9.31
CA VAL A 404 -14.43 8.18 -9.04
C VAL A 404 -13.34 8.28 -10.12
N HIS A 405 -13.71 8.69 -11.34
CA HIS A 405 -12.81 8.86 -12.49
C HIS A 405 -13.55 9.57 -13.64
N PRO A 406 -12.90 10.40 -14.48
CA PRO A 406 -13.55 11.12 -15.58
C PRO A 406 -14.21 10.20 -16.61
N ALA A 407 -13.52 9.12 -17.04
CA ALA A 407 -14.07 8.14 -17.97
C ALA A 407 -14.98 7.07 -17.31
N SER A 408 -15.51 7.34 -16.11
CA SER A 408 -16.35 6.36 -15.39
C SER A 408 -17.82 6.43 -15.77
N MET A 409 -18.50 5.29 -15.64
CA MET A 409 -19.98 5.26 -15.72
C MET A 409 -20.62 6.13 -14.64
N HIS A 410 -20.00 6.26 -13.46
CA HIS A 410 -20.48 7.17 -12.41
C HIS A 410 -20.53 8.61 -12.89
N ASN A 411 -19.51 9.07 -13.63
CA ASN A 411 -19.50 10.40 -14.22
C ASN A 411 -20.59 10.55 -15.28
N LEU A 412 -20.72 9.59 -16.19
CA LEU A 412 -21.78 9.60 -17.20
C LEU A 412 -23.19 9.63 -16.57
N MET A 413 -23.41 8.85 -15.52
CA MET A 413 -24.68 8.84 -14.80
C MET A 413 -24.98 10.16 -14.09
N THR A 414 -23.99 10.73 -13.38
CA THR A 414 -24.16 12.03 -12.71
C THR A 414 -24.49 13.11 -13.74
N ARG A 415 -23.76 13.14 -14.85
CA ARG A 415 -23.99 14.07 -15.96
C ARG A 415 -25.36 13.89 -16.59
N HIS A 416 -25.77 12.64 -16.85
CA HIS A 416 -27.07 12.34 -17.41
C HIS A 416 -28.21 12.75 -16.47
N TRP A 417 -28.07 12.49 -15.16
CA TRP A 417 -29.05 12.88 -14.17
C TRP A 417 -29.19 14.41 -14.10
N LEU A 418 -28.08 15.16 -14.03
CA LEU A 418 -28.10 16.63 -14.04
C LEU A 418 -28.73 17.19 -15.31
N ALA A 419 -28.32 16.69 -16.47
CA ALA A 419 -28.84 17.11 -17.77
C ALA A 419 -30.34 16.82 -17.92
N SER A 420 -30.84 15.73 -17.29
CA SER A 420 -32.27 15.41 -17.33
C SER A 420 -33.15 16.45 -16.62
N GLY A 421 -32.60 17.17 -15.63
CA GLY A 421 -33.25 18.32 -15.00
C GLY A 421 -32.94 19.66 -15.67
N GLY A 422 -32.21 19.64 -16.80
CA GLY A 422 -31.76 20.84 -17.49
C GLY A 422 -30.73 21.66 -16.71
N ILE A 423 -29.84 20.98 -15.96
CA ILE A 423 -28.64 21.53 -15.32
C ILE A 423 -27.45 21.16 -16.22
N ASP A 424 -26.66 22.13 -16.65
CA ASP A 424 -25.45 21.90 -17.44
C ASP A 424 -24.32 21.37 -16.53
N PRO A 425 -23.87 20.12 -16.70
CA PRO A 425 -22.86 19.52 -15.83
C PRO A 425 -21.46 20.14 -15.95
N ASP A 426 -21.20 20.94 -16.98
CA ASP A 426 -19.91 21.60 -17.22
C ASP A 426 -19.93 23.10 -16.85
N ARG A 427 -21.11 23.67 -16.55
CA ARG A 427 -21.27 25.09 -16.20
C ARG A 427 -21.94 25.34 -14.86
N ASP A 428 -22.99 24.60 -14.55
CA ASP A 428 -23.87 24.87 -13.40
C ASP A 428 -23.43 24.14 -12.13
N VAL A 429 -22.52 23.17 -12.26
CA VAL A 429 -21.95 22.40 -11.14
C VAL A 429 -20.46 22.16 -11.35
N ASN A 430 -19.74 21.92 -10.26
CA ASN A 430 -18.35 21.50 -10.29
C ASN A 430 -18.25 19.97 -10.15
N ILE A 431 -17.68 19.27 -11.13
CA ILE A 431 -17.46 17.82 -11.06
C ILE A 431 -16.01 17.51 -10.74
N VAL A 432 -15.75 16.97 -9.55
CA VAL A 432 -14.40 16.65 -9.05
C VAL A 432 -14.14 15.15 -9.03
N THR A 433 -12.91 14.74 -9.30
CA THR A 433 -12.50 13.33 -9.19
C THR A 433 -11.88 13.07 -7.83
N ILE A 434 -12.52 12.22 -7.02
CA ILE A 434 -12.05 11.88 -5.66
C ILE A 434 -12.03 10.35 -5.51
N PRO A 435 -11.02 9.76 -4.86
CA PRO A 435 -11.02 8.34 -4.51
C PRO A 435 -12.22 7.93 -3.62
N PRO A 436 -12.85 6.75 -3.83
CA PRO A 436 -13.99 6.30 -3.03
C PRO A 436 -13.82 6.41 -1.49
N PRO A 437 -12.66 6.06 -0.90
CA PRO A 437 -12.48 6.16 0.54
C PRO A 437 -12.54 7.58 1.11
N GLN A 438 -12.27 8.59 0.28
CA GLN A 438 -12.25 9.99 0.69
C GLN A 438 -13.63 10.66 0.51
N MET A 439 -14.54 10.08 -0.28
CA MET A 439 -15.84 10.70 -0.60
C MET A 439 -16.72 10.89 0.64
N VAL A 440 -16.76 9.93 1.56
CA VAL A 440 -17.57 10.04 2.79
C VAL A 440 -17.01 11.13 3.72
N ALA A 441 -15.69 11.21 3.84
CA ALA A 441 -15.03 12.25 4.63
C ALA A 441 -15.22 13.64 4.01
N ALA A 442 -15.09 13.75 2.68
CA ALA A 442 -15.32 14.99 1.95
C ALA A 442 -16.77 15.48 2.07
N LEU A 443 -17.75 14.55 2.04
CA LEU A 443 -19.16 14.86 2.25
C LEU A 443 -19.40 15.36 3.69
N LYS A 444 -18.77 14.72 4.69
CA LYS A 444 -18.86 15.13 6.09
C LYS A 444 -18.24 16.51 6.35
N GLY A 445 -17.11 16.80 5.70
CA GLY A 445 -16.42 18.09 5.80
C GLY A 445 -17.05 19.21 4.97
N GLY A 446 -18.12 18.94 4.21
CA GLY A 446 -18.75 19.93 3.33
C GLY A 446 -17.92 20.32 2.11
N GLY A 447 -16.85 19.58 1.79
CA GLY A 447 -16.02 19.82 0.60
C GLY A 447 -16.68 19.34 -0.70
N ILE A 448 -17.73 18.52 -0.60
CA ILE A 448 -18.58 18.11 -1.72
C ILE A 448 -20.04 18.11 -1.27
N ASP A 449 -20.95 18.34 -2.21
CA ASP A 449 -22.39 18.35 -1.97
C ASP A 449 -23.07 17.04 -2.40
N GLY A 450 -22.37 16.18 -3.12
CA GLY A 450 -22.86 14.85 -3.50
C GLY A 450 -21.78 14.00 -4.16
N PHE A 451 -22.05 12.70 -4.30
CA PHE A 451 -21.15 11.79 -5.01
C PHE A 451 -21.89 10.62 -5.65
N CYS A 452 -21.29 10.03 -6.68
CA CYS A 452 -21.77 8.80 -7.32
C CYS A 452 -20.72 7.70 -7.26
N VAL A 453 -21.01 6.61 -6.54
CA VAL A 453 -20.10 5.46 -6.36
C VAL A 453 -20.88 4.17 -6.14
N GLY A 454 -20.20 3.02 -6.15
CA GLY A 454 -20.76 1.71 -5.78
C GLY A 454 -20.67 1.42 -4.27
N GLU A 455 -21.24 0.29 -3.85
CA GLU A 455 -21.13 -0.20 -2.47
C GLU A 455 -19.69 -0.57 -2.09
N PRO A 456 -19.27 -0.44 -0.81
CA PRO A 456 -20.10 -0.17 0.38
C PRO A 456 -20.25 1.32 0.76
N TRP A 457 -19.65 2.23 0.00
CA TRP A 457 -19.58 3.66 0.36
C TRP A 457 -20.96 4.33 0.39
N ASN A 458 -21.88 3.87 -0.46
CA ASN A 458 -23.28 4.30 -0.46
C ASN A 458 -24.01 3.90 0.83
N SER A 459 -23.82 2.68 1.31
CA SER A 459 -24.41 2.22 2.57
C SER A 459 -23.78 2.92 3.77
N ARG A 460 -22.45 3.10 3.75
CA ARG A 460 -21.70 3.79 4.80
C ARG A 460 -22.17 5.23 5.00
N ALA A 461 -22.40 5.98 3.92
CA ALA A 461 -22.91 7.35 4.02
C ALA A 461 -24.33 7.45 4.62
N ILE A 462 -25.17 6.41 4.46
CA ILE A 462 -26.47 6.33 5.17
C ILE A 462 -26.25 5.99 6.64
N GLN A 463 -25.45 4.96 6.93
CA GLN A 463 -25.23 4.49 8.30
C GLN A 463 -24.63 5.58 9.20
N GLU A 464 -23.71 6.38 8.66
CA GLU A 464 -23.14 7.54 9.34
C GLU A 464 -24.07 8.77 9.32
N GLY A 465 -25.23 8.67 8.67
CA GLY A 465 -26.21 9.74 8.58
C GLY A 465 -25.66 10.99 7.88
N LEU A 466 -24.84 10.84 6.84
CA LEU A 466 -24.17 11.97 6.17
C LEU A 466 -24.91 12.46 4.91
N GLY A 467 -25.72 11.60 4.29
CA GLY A 467 -26.44 11.94 3.08
C GLY A 467 -27.62 11.00 2.79
N TYR A 468 -28.37 11.31 1.74
CA TYR A 468 -29.53 10.54 1.29
C TYR A 468 -29.39 10.15 -0.19
N ALA A 469 -30.18 9.17 -0.65
CA ALA A 469 -30.22 8.82 -2.07
C ALA A 469 -31.15 9.81 -2.77
N ILE A 470 -30.62 10.53 -3.75
CA ILE A 470 -31.41 11.47 -4.56
C ILE A 470 -31.93 10.82 -5.86
N ALA A 471 -31.27 9.75 -6.33
CA ALA A 471 -31.73 8.98 -7.49
C ALA A 471 -31.38 7.49 -7.37
N PRO A 472 -32.36 6.57 -7.52
CA PRO A 472 -32.08 5.15 -7.78
C PRO A 472 -31.73 4.95 -9.26
N CYS A 473 -30.77 4.06 -9.55
CA CYS A 473 -30.34 3.71 -10.90
C CYS A 473 -31.37 2.85 -11.70
N ALA A 474 -32.64 2.82 -11.30
CA ALA A 474 -33.65 1.88 -11.80
C ALA A 474 -34.98 2.53 -12.21
N GLN A 475 -34.97 3.74 -12.77
CA GLN A 475 -36.11 4.20 -13.55
C GLN A 475 -35.94 3.75 -15.02
N PRO A 476 -36.91 3.00 -15.59
CA PRO A 476 -36.82 2.57 -16.97
C PRO A 476 -36.98 3.79 -17.89
N VAL A 477 -35.99 3.99 -18.75
CA VAL A 477 -36.07 4.91 -19.88
C VAL A 477 -37.25 4.43 -20.76
N ARG A 478 -38.31 5.24 -20.85
CA ARG A 478 -39.39 5.03 -21.84
C ARG A 478 -38.85 5.45 -23.20
N HIS A 479 -38.32 4.49 -23.96
CA HIS A 479 -38.36 4.48 -25.42
C HIS A 479 -38.32 3.02 -25.89
N ASP A 480 -39.09 2.71 -26.93
CA ASP A 480 -39.56 1.39 -27.37
C ASP A 480 -38.48 0.35 -27.73
N ASP A 481 -37.77 -0.19 -26.74
CA ASP A 481 -37.05 -1.46 -26.89
C ASP A 481 -37.16 -2.28 -25.59
N GLN A 482 -38.31 -2.95 -25.42
CA GLN A 482 -38.53 -3.93 -24.35
C GLN A 482 -37.66 -5.16 -24.58
N ARG A 483 -36.36 -5.09 -24.24
CA ARG A 483 -35.51 -6.24 -23.89
C ARG A 483 -34.09 -5.82 -23.50
N ARG A 484 -33.91 -4.86 -22.58
CA ARG A 484 -32.64 -4.68 -21.84
C ARG A 484 -32.84 -3.68 -20.71
N GLY A 485 -32.98 -4.16 -19.47
CA GLY A 485 -32.76 -3.30 -18.31
C GLY A 485 -31.32 -2.77 -18.34
N CYS A 486 -31.10 -1.51 -17.98
CA CYS A 486 -29.77 -0.90 -17.85
C CYS A 486 -28.98 -1.54 -16.69
N GLY A 487 -28.56 -2.79 -16.86
CA GLY A 487 -27.59 -3.47 -16.02
C GLY A 487 -26.20 -2.90 -16.27
N HIS A 488 -25.55 -2.46 -15.20
CA HIS A 488 -24.16 -2.01 -15.24
C HIS A 488 -23.21 -3.19 -15.52
N PHE A 489 -22.36 -3.06 -16.54
CA PHE A 489 -21.27 -3.98 -16.82
C PHE A 489 -19.94 -3.32 -16.42
N ARG A 490 -19.22 -3.88 -15.43
CA ARG A 490 -17.82 -3.49 -15.13
C ARG A 490 -16.88 -4.58 -15.65
N GLN A 491 -15.68 -4.22 -16.06
CA GLN A 491 -14.89 -5.07 -16.95
C GLN A 491 -13.63 -5.60 -16.26
N ILE A 492 -13.27 -6.86 -16.50
CA ILE A 492 -11.95 -7.41 -16.18
C ILE A 492 -11.20 -7.51 -17.51
N GLN A 493 -9.99 -6.97 -17.56
CA GLN A 493 -9.17 -6.84 -18.77
C GLN A 493 -7.87 -7.62 -18.62
N VAL A 494 -7.42 -8.31 -19.66
CA VAL A 494 -6.30 -9.26 -19.63
C VAL A 494 -5.54 -9.25 -20.96
N ASN A 495 -4.22 -9.44 -20.94
CA ASN A 495 -3.43 -9.66 -22.15
C ASN A 495 -3.94 -10.85 -23.01
N ARG A 496 -3.78 -10.73 -24.35
CA ARG A 496 -4.55 -11.39 -25.42
C ARG A 496 -4.71 -12.91 -25.32
N GLU A 497 -3.72 -13.63 -24.81
CA GLU A 497 -3.73 -15.11 -24.74
C GLU A 497 -4.34 -15.68 -23.45
N ARG A 498 -4.52 -14.84 -22.42
CA ARG A 498 -4.85 -15.27 -21.05
C ARG A 498 -6.30 -14.95 -20.66
N ALA A 499 -6.97 -14.12 -21.47
CA ALA A 499 -8.34 -13.66 -21.28
C ALA A 499 -9.36 -14.80 -21.19
N ILE A 500 -9.15 -15.90 -21.91
CA ILE A 500 -10.09 -17.04 -21.97
C ILE A 500 -10.19 -17.76 -20.61
N PHE A 501 -9.05 -18.00 -19.94
CA PHE A 501 -8.99 -18.73 -18.68
C PHE A 501 -9.55 -17.88 -17.51
N LEU A 502 -9.16 -16.60 -17.45
CA LEU A 502 -9.70 -15.66 -16.46
C LEU A 502 -11.20 -15.42 -16.66
N ARG A 503 -11.69 -15.38 -17.91
CA ARG A 503 -13.12 -15.28 -18.21
C ARG A 503 -13.89 -16.50 -17.71
N ARG A 504 -13.38 -17.72 -17.90
CA ARG A 504 -14.01 -18.97 -17.42
C ARG A 504 -14.04 -19.05 -15.89
N ALA A 505 -12.95 -18.69 -15.22
CA ALA A 505 -12.88 -18.65 -13.75
C ALA A 505 -13.87 -17.63 -13.16
N SER A 506 -13.92 -16.42 -13.74
CA SER A 506 -14.81 -15.35 -13.29
C SER A 506 -16.30 -15.65 -13.57
N ALA A 507 -16.61 -16.32 -14.68
CA ALA A 507 -17.98 -16.72 -15.02
C ALA A 507 -18.53 -17.77 -14.04
N ASN A 508 -17.71 -18.73 -13.61
CA ASN A 508 -18.09 -19.71 -12.58
C ASN A 508 -18.29 -19.06 -11.21
N ALA A 509 -17.45 -18.08 -10.85
CA ALA A 509 -17.63 -17.32 -9.61
C ALA A 509 -18.97 -16.55 -9.58
N LEU A 510 -19.49 -16.17 -10.74
CA LEU A 510 -20.79 -15.51 -10.91
C LEU A 510 -21.97 -16.48 -11.08
N GLY A 511 -21.74 -17.80 -11.15
CA GLY A 511 -22.79 -18.79 -11.39
C GLY A 511 -23.40 -18.76 -12.80
N ILE A 512 -22.74 -18.11 -13.78
CA ILE A 512 -23.25 -17.95 -15.14
C ILE A 512 -22.86 -19.17 -15.98
N HIS A 513 -23.75 -20.18 -16.06
CA HIS A 513 -23.65 -21.26 -17.05
C HIS A 513 -24.42 -20.89 -18.32
N GLN A 514 -23.74 -20.37 -19.34
CA GLN A 514 -24.25 -20.45 -20.73
C GLN A 514 -23.14 -20.90 -21.69
N PRO A 515 -23.37 -21.92 -22.52
CA PRO A 515 -22.44 -22.29 -23.58
C PRO A 515 -22.72 -21.43 -24.82
N GLN A 516 -21.98 -20.34 -25.01
CA GLN A 516 -21.81 -19.80 -26.36
C GLN A 516 -20.60 -20.48 -27.00
N ARG A 517 -20.88 -21.47 -27.84
CA ARG A 517 -19.90 -22.19 -28.66
C ARG A 517 -19.50 -21.26 -29.81
N LEU A 518 -18.33 -20.63 -29.72
CA LEU A 518 -17.67 -20.00 -30.86
C LEU A 518 -16.58 -20.95 -31.34
N LEU A 519 -16.80 -21.54 -32.53
CA LEU A 519 -15.79 -22.25 -33.29
C LEU A 519 -14.74 -21.25 -33.75
N LEU A 520 -13.51 -21.38 -33.22
CA LEU A 520 -12.31 -20.81 -33.80
C LEU A 520 -11.35 -21.99 -34.01
N GLU A 521 -11.49 -22.67 -35.15
CA GLU A 521 -10.40 -23.46 -35.73
C GLU A 521 -9.65 -22.51 -36.68
N GLY A 522 -8.34 -22.40 -36.46
CA GLY A 522 -7.44 -21.65 -37.31
C GLY A 522 -6.06 -22.28 -37.21
N ASP A 523 -5.80 -23.21 -38.13
CA ASP A 523 -4.47 -23.77 -38.35
C ASP A 523 -3.52 -22.67 -38.81
N GLY A 524 -2.32 -22.68 -38.22
CA GLY A 524 -1.32 -21.65 -38.43
C GLY A 524 -0.79 -21.63 -39.85
N THR A 525 -1.09 -20.57 -40.60
CA THR A 525 -0.18 -19.97 -41.61
C THR A 525 -0.65 -18.55 -41.96
N GLY A 526 0.24 -17.56 -41.78
CA GLY A 526 0.28 -16.27 -42.52
C GLY A 526 -0.90 -15.29 -42.42
N TRP A 527 -0.70 -14.17 -41.71
CA TRP A 527 -1.59 -13.00 -41.78
C TRP A 527 -1.28 -12.15 -43.00
N ARG A 528 -2.19 -12.12 -43.98
CA ARG A 528 -2.23 -11.10 -45.04
C ARG A 528 -3.53 -10.31 -44.89
N GLY A 529 -3.41 -9.00 -44.70
CA GLY A 529 -4.56 -8.12 -44.51
C GLY A 529 -5.38 -7.93 -45.79
N SER A 530 -6.69 -7.73 -45.64
CA SER A 530 -7.48 -6.97 -46.60
C SER A 530 -8.65 -6.26 -45.91
N MET A 531 -8.76 -4.96 -46.20
CA MET A 531 -10.00 -4.19 -46.05
C MET A 531 -11.03 -4.71 -47.06
N GLY A 532 -12.30 -4.77 -46.68
CA GLY A 532 -13.38 -4.99 -47.64
C GLY A 532 -14.73 -5.21 -46.97
N GLY A 533 -15.55 -4.16 -46.89
CA GLY A 533 -16.97 -4.32 -46.65
C GLY A 533 -17.68 -4.88 -47.88
N ARG A 534 -18.77 -5.63 -47.65
CA ARG A 534 -20.06 -5.60 -48.40
C ARG A 534 -20.93 -6.80 -47.96
N VAL A 535 -22.16 -6.53 -47.53
CA VAL A 535 -23.43 -6.61 -48.28
C VAL A 535 -23.96 -8.03 -48.43
N CYS A 536 -25.25 -8.13 -48.11
CA CYS A 536 -26.16 -9.25 -48.12
C CYS A 536 -26.33 -9.91 -49.51
N SER A 537 -26.35 -11.25 -49.60
CA SER A 537 -27.30 -12.01 -50.45
C SER A 537 -27.13 -13.54 -50.35
N ARG A 538 -28.24 -14.19 -50.02
CA ARG A 538 -28.86 -15.42 -50.60
C ARG A 538 -28.03 -16.67 -50.98
N SER A 539 -28.45 -17.78 -50.37
CA SER A 539 -28.75 -19.12 -50.93
C SER A 539 -27.89 -19.68 -52.07
N ASP A 540 -27.23 -20.82 -51.86
CA ASP A 540 -27.75 -22.13 -52.24
C ASP A 540 -26.73 -23.25 -52.00
N SER A 541 -27.27 -24.41 -51.67
CA SER A 541 -26.66 -25.73 -51.62
C SER A 541 -25.97 -26.16 -52.92
N VAL A 542 -24.95 -27.03 -52.85
CA VAL A 542 -24.86 -28.34 -53.55
C VAL A 542 -23.49 -29.01 -53.30
N TRP A 543 -23.57 -30.32 -53.14
CA TRP A 543 -22.56 -31.31 -52.80
C TRP A 543 -21.60 -31.74 -53.94
N ALA A 544 -20.44 -32.26 -53.51
CA ALA A 544 -19.75 -33.49 -53.97
C ALA A 544 -18.52 -33.44 -54.92
N ASN A 545 -17.60 -34.36 -54.58
CA ASN A 545 -16.50 -34.99 -55.33
C ASN A 545 -15.17 -34.21 -55.42
N ARG A 546 -13.97 -34.79 -55.20
CA ARG A 546 -13.51 -36.12 -55.65
C ARG A 546 -12.20 -36.55 -54.95
N LEU A 547 -12.28 -37.72 -54.29
CA LEU A 547 -11.36 -38.89 -54.24
C LEU A 547 -9.87 -38.80 -53.83
N ARG A 548 -9.57 -39.70 -52.86
CA ARG A 548 -8.45 -40.71 -52.76
C ARG A 548 -6.99 -40.18 -52.70
N ARG A 549 -6.04 -40.77 -51.96
CA ARG A 549 -5.81 -42.17 -51.53
C ARG A 549 -4.56 -42.24 -50.58
N ILE A 550 -4.41 -43.38 -49.87
CA ILE A 550 -3.21 -44.00 -49.23
C ILE A 550 -3.11 -43.95 -47.68
N ASP A 551 -3.63 -45.02 -47.03
CA ASP A 551 -2.96 -46.04 -46.15
C ASP A 551 -1.83 -45.57 -45.19
N HIS A 552 -1.65 -45.99 -43.92
CA HIS A 552 -2.18 -47.02 -42.99
C HIS A 552 -1.41 -46.83 -41.61
N PRO A 553 -1.47 -47.69 -40.55
CA PRO A 553 -2.52 -47.89 -39.53
C PRO A 553 -2.02 -47.90 -38.04
N ILE A 554 -2.90 -48.35 -37.12
CA ILE A 554 -2.66 -48.97 -35.77
C ILE A 554 -2.76 -47.95 -34.60
N CYS A 555 -3.57 -48.08 -33.52
CA CYS A 555 -4.36 -49.19 -32.96
C CYS A 555 -5.53 -48.68 -32.07
N HIS A 556 -6.49 -49.58 -31.89
CA HIS A 556 -7.69 -49.55 -31.04
C HIS A 556 -7.47 -49.26 -29.53
N ARG A 557 -8.46 -48.63 -28.89
CA ARG A 557 -9.41 -49.27 -27.95
C ARG A 557 -10.45 -48.27 -27.45
N GLY A 558 -11.73 -48.62 -27.61
CA GLY A 558 -12.86 -47.87 -27.09
C GLY A 558 -13.21 -48.20 -25.64
N ARG A 559 -14.14 -47.42 -25.10
CA ARG A 559 -15.31 -47.91 -24.35
C ARG A 559 -16.32 -46.75 -24.21
N SER A 560 -17.48 -46.95 -24.81
CA SER A 560 -18.72 -46.22 -24.57
C SER A 560 -19.33 -46.63 -23.23
N LEU A 561 -20.00 -45.72 -22.52
CA LEU A 561 -21.18 -46.02 -21.70
C LEU A 561 -22.04 -44.75 -21.57
N GLN A 562 -23.31 -44.91 -21.94
CA GLN A 562 -24.38 -43.91 -22.00
C GLN A 562 -24.83 -43.44 -20.60
N GLN A 563 -25.37 -42.22 -20.52
CA GLN A 563 -26.23 -41.77 -19.42
C GLN A 563 -27.64 -41.40 -19.95
N PRO A 564 -28.70 -41.61 -19.15
CA PRO A 564 -30.10 -41.52 -19.60
C PRO A 564 -30.69 -40.10 -19.49
N ALA A 565 -31.71 -39.85 -20.31
CA ALA A 565 -32.50 -38.62 -20.33
C ALA A 565 -33.50 -38.53 -19.16
N GLN A 566 -33.75 -37.31 -18.66
CA GLN A 566 -34.85 -36.97 -17.75
C GLN A 566 -35.52 -35.62 -18.14
N PRO A 567 -36.81 -35.40 -17.74
CA PRO A 567 -37.81 -34.61 -18.47
C PRO A 567 -37.90 -33.12 -18.05
N PRO A 568 -38.68 -32.26 -18.75
CA PRO A 568 -38.66 -30.82 -18.50
C PRO A 568 -39.52 -30.45 -17.27
N LEU A 569 -38.98 -29.64 -16.36
CA LEU A 569 -39.71 -29.07 -15.23
C LEU A 569 -40.22 -27.66 -15.55
N LYS A 570 -41.52 -27.47 -15.30
CA LYS A 570 -42.34 -26.29 -15.54
C LYS A 570 -41.88 -25.07 -14.74
N SER A 571 -41.99 -23.90 -15.35
CA SER A 571 -41.92 -22.58 -14.72
C SER A 571 -43.11 -22.39 -13.78
N ASP A 572 -42.85 -22.04 -12.51
CA ASP A 572 -43.63 -21.10 -11.68
C ASP A 572 -43.18 -21.20 -10.22
N ARG A 573 -42.22 -20.34 -9.84
CA ARG A 573 -41.91 -19.81 -8.49
C ARG A 573 -40.49 -19.23 -8.49
N LEU A 574 -40.36 -17.95 -8.82
CA LEU A 574 -39.07 -17.22 -8.89
C LEU A 574 -38.88 -15.98 -7.97
N PRO A 575 -39.82 -15.50 -7.13
CA PRO A 575 -39.51 -14.39 -6.22
C PRO A 575 -38.73 -14.78 -4.95
N ASP A 576 -38.96 -15.96 -4.37
CA ASP A 576 -38.46 -16.27 -3.01
C ASP A 576 -37.03 -16.84 -2.94
N ILE A 577 -36.51 -17.34 -4.06
CA ILE A 577 -35.15 -17.92 -4.11
C ILE A 577 -34.07 -16.81 -4.17
N GLN A 578 -34.37 -15.65 -4.77
CA GLN A 578 -33.42 -14.54 -4.86
C GLN A 578 -33.17 -13.85 -3.50
N LEU A 579 -34.20 -13.71 -2.67
CA LEU A 579 -34.06 -13.17 -1.30
C LEU A 579 -33.28 -14.10 -0.38
N HIS A 580 -33.46 -15.41 -0.52
CA HIS A 580 -32.76 -16.41 0.30
C HIS A 580 -31.26 -16.50 -0.05
N ILE A 581 -30.90 -16.36 -1.34
CA ILE A 581 -29.50 -16.35 -1.81
C ILE A 581 -28.80 -15.05 -1.39
N HIS A 582 -29.47 -13.89 -1.47
CA HIS A 582 -28.90 -12.61 -1.01
C HIS A 582 -28.61 -12.60 0.49
N TRP A 583 -29.50 -13.20 1.30
CA TRP A 583 -29.30 -13.33 2.74
C TRP A 583 -28.15 -14.28 3.08
N GLN A 584 -28.03 -15.43 2.40
CA GLN A 584 -26.92 -16.36 2.59
C GLN A 584 -25.56 -15.79 2.15
N MET A 585 -25.51 -14.97 1.08
CA MET A 585 -24.28 -14.31 0.64
C MET A 585 -23.83 -13.21 1.63
N SER A 586 -24.77 -12.47 2.21
CA SER A 586 -24.47 -11.46 3.24
C SER A 586 -23.95 -12.09 4.54
N GLN A 587 -24.53 -13.21 4.97
CA GLN A 587 -24.08 -13.98 6.13
C GLN A 587 -22.67 -14.55 5.93
N LYS A 588 -22.37 -15.11 4.74
CA LYS A 588 -21.03 -15.64 4.42
C LYS A 588 -19.96 -14.55 4.30
N ALA A 589 -20.30 -13.37 3.82
CA ALA A 589 -19.39 -12.22 3.77
C ALA A 589 -19.03 -11.71 5.18
N GLN A 590 -20.02 -11.60 6.08
CA GLN A 590 -19.79 -11.22 7.48
C GLN A 590 -18.98 -12.28 8.24
N HIS A 591 -19.19 -13.56 7.95
CA HIS A 591 -18.41 -14.66 8.55
C HIS A 591 -16.95 -14.67 8.05
N ALA A 592 -16.71 -14.37 6.77
CA ALA A 592 -15.36 -14.26 6.22
C ALA A 592 -14.59 -13.06 6.81
N GLU A 593 -15.29 -11.93 7.06
CA GLU A 593 -14.73 -10.76 7.72
C GLU A 593 -14.38 -11.04 9.19
N ALA A 594 -15.24 -11.74 9.93
CA ALA A 594 -14.98 -12.16 11.31
C ALA A 594 -13.82 -13.16 11.43
N VAL A 595 -13.70 -14.11 10.50
CA VAL A 595 -12.57 -15.06 10.44
C VAL A 595 -11.25 -14.37 10.10
N TRP A 596 -11.29 -13.31 9.28
CA TRP A 596 -10.12 -12.52 8.92
C TRP A 596 -9.64 -11.61 10.07
N VAL A 597 -10.57 -11.05 10.85
CA VAL A 597 -10.26 -10.27 12.06
C VAL A 597 -9.77 -11.17 13.22
N GLY A 598 -10.37 -12.35 13.41
CA GLY A 598 -10.00 -13.29 14.48
C GLY A 598 -8.60 -13.91 14.33
N ARG A 599 -8.12 -14.14 13.10
CA ARG A 599 -6.77 -14.68 12.86
C ARG A 599 -5.62 -13.69 13.15
N ARG A 600 -5.90 -12.40 13.33
CA ARG A 600 -4.89 -11.41 13.77
C ARG A 600 -4.65 -11.39 15.28
N GLN A 601 -5.59 -11.87 16.09
CA GLN A 601 -5.46 -11.85 17.56
C GLN A 601 -4.70 -13.06 18.13
N ASN A 602 -4.62 -14.19 17.42
CA ASN A 602 -3.96 -15.42 17.91
C ASN A 602 -2.50 -15.63 17.45
N ALA A 603 -1.83 -14.60 16.91
CA ALA A 603 -0.44 -14.71 16.45
C ALA A 603 0.59 -14.04 17.37
N ARG A 604 0.34 -13.99 18.69
CA ARG A 604 1.32 -13.51 19.70
C ARG A 604 1.29 -14.34 20.99
N THR A 605 1.98 -15.48 20.98
CA THR A 605 2.81 -16.00 22.10
C THR A 605 3.47 -17.33 21.70
N PRO A 606 4.79 -17.52 21.89
CA PRO A 606 5.42 -18.83 21.82
C PRO A 606 5.82 -19.28 23.24
N GLN A 607 5.22 -20.35 23.77
CA GLN A 607 5.78 -21.05 24.94
C GLN A 607 5.63 -22.58 24.82
N ALA A 608 6.82 -23.20 24.77
CA ALA A 608 7.24 -24.47 25.35
C ALA A 608 6.24 -25.65 25.43
N ALA A 609 6.49 -26.66 24.60
CA ALA A 609 6.03 -28.03 24.83
C ALA A 609 6.93 -28.70 25.88
N GLY A 610 6.38 -28.95 27.07
CA GLY A 610 6.92 -29.83 28.09
C GLY A 610 5.88 -30.91 28.41
N THR A 611 6.29 -32.17 28.27
CA THR A 611 5.55 -33.40 28.59
C THR A 611 5.01 -33.45 30.02
N VAL A 612 3.77 -33.96 30.23
CA VAL A 612 3.36 -34.98 31.24
C VAL A 612 1.85 -35.29 31.13
N SER A 613 1.54 -36.59 31.33
CA SER A 613 0.26 -37.33 31.20
C SER A 613 -0.76 -37.07 32.34
N PRO A 614 -2.05 -37.47 32.23
CA PRO A 614 -3.16 -36.92 33.00
C PRO A 614 -3.57 -37.73 34.24
N ARG A 615 -4.10 -37.06 35.27
CA ARG A 615 -4.94 -37.67 36.32
C ARG A 615 -6.09 -36.75 36.76
N SER A 616 -7.28 -37.15 36.32
CA SER A 616 -8.55 -37.27 37.05
C SER A 616 -8.86 -36.42 38.31
N ARG A 617 -9.97 -35.67 38.17
CA ARG A 617 -11.16 -35.48 39.03
C ARG A 617 -11.43 -34.09 39.67
N PRO A 618 -12.72 -33.67 39.74
CA PRO A 618 -13.16 -32.30 40.06
C PRO A 618 -13.83 -32.16 41.45
N GLN A 619 -13.99 -30.90 41.93
CA GLN A 619 -15.02 -30.32 42.85
C GLN A 619 -14.39 -29.18 43.67
N GLN A 620 -14.70 -27.91 43.41
CA GLN A 620 -15.79 -27.05 43.94
C GLN A 620 -15.22 -25.91 44.84
N PRO A 621 -15.96 -24.79 45.06
CA PRO A 621 -15.39 -23.44 45.19
C PRO A 621 -15.49 -22.82 46.60
N ALA A 622 -14.70 -21.79 46.88
CA ALA A 622 -14.94 -20.75 47.90
C ALA A 622 -13.96 -19.58 47.69
N HIS A 623 -14.46 -18.39 47.30
CA HIS A 623 -14.65 -17.19 48.14
C HIS A 623 -13.39 -16.36 48.44
N LEU A 624 -13.43 -15.11 47.92
CA LEU A 624 -13.04 -13.83 48.54
C LEU A 624 -11.71 -13.75 49.32
N PHE A 625 -10.75 -12.99 48.79
CA PHE A 625 -10.41 -11.63 49.23
C PHE A 625 -9.56 -10.91 48.18
#